data_AF-A0A642C518-F1
#
_entry.id   AF-A0A642C518-F1
#
_cell.length_a   1.000
_cell.length_b   1.000
_cell.length_c   1.000
_cell.angle_alpha   90.00
_cell.angle_beta   90.00
_cell.angle_gamma   90.00
#
_symmetry.space_group_name_H-M   'P 1'
#
loop_
_entity.id
_entity.type
_entity.pdbx_description
1 polymer ?
#
loop_
_entity_poly.entity_id
_entity_poly.type
_entity_poly.pdbx_seq_one_letter_code
_entity_poly.pdbx_strand_id
1 'polypeptide(L)'
;LTAYVEGLGNCRLTLSQTGYRLRPVSEVIRSAYGTEAEKAALLVALQQAVGIRAEIKAAFPKTEDKDAAGLAAVSGLFVTNKGIADIQNFVSVVDLNAQPIILEQVSHVVSRTDTLRVSDKTGKALADGYRKFDLPQARGGWASYDGRVTALNTTRPVNLLLRYLPDEAYTYIIKIDEGMKPVVVPTNKKIENAVGIMEVTVKKAEDEIKIIRTLKLKKQLITPAEYPAYYRLMAEWMDTNGNSLLFQTAK
;
A
#
# COMPACT_ATOMS: atom_id res chain seq x y z
N LEU A 1 5.68 -15.24 -18.96
CA LEU A 1 7.08 -15.38 -18.50
C LEU A 1 7.21 -15.13 -17.00
N THR A 2 6.77 -13.99 -16.47
CA THR A 2 6.82 -13.68 -15.03
C THR A 2 6.15 -14.75 -14.16
N ALA A 3 4.90 -15.12 -14.44
CA ALA A 3 4.18 -16.15 -13.68
C ALA A 3 4.88 -17.53 -13.70
N TYR A 4 5.57 -17.86 -14.80
CA TYR A 4 6.35 -19.10 -14.89
C TYR A 4 7.55 -19.07 -13.93
N VAL A 5 8.32 -17.97 -13.93
CA VAL A 5 9.48 -17.80 -13.04
C VAL A 5 9.05 -17.70 -11.58
N GLU A 6 7.95 -17.01 -11.29
CA GLU A 6 7.36 -16.93 -9.95
C GLU A 6 6.92 -18.30 -9.44
N GLY A 7 6.38 -19.15 -10.32
CA GLY A 7 5.95 -20.52 -10.00
C GLY A 7 7.07 -21.51 -9.65
N LEU A 8 8.34 -21.21 -9.97
CA LEU A 8 9.47 -22.03 -9.53
C LEU A 8 9.65 -21.94 -8.00
N GLY A 9 10.23 -22.96 -7.37
CA GLY A 9 10.59 -22.92 -5.96
C GLY A 9 11.54 -21.75 -5.64
N ASN A 10 11.39 -21.15 -4.46
CA ASN A 10 12.25 -20.06 -4.02
C ASN A 10 13.33 -20.56 -3.04
N CYS A 11 14.60 -20.38 -3.42
CA CYS A 11 15.74 -20.65 -2.56
C CYS A 11 16.20 -19.34 -1.90
N ARG A 12 16.03 -19.22 -0.58
CA ARG A 12 16.31 -17.97 0.16
C ARG A 12 17.79 -17.74 0.47
N LEU A 13 18.70 -18.28 -0.35
CA LEU A 13 20.13 -18.00 -0.23
C LEU A 13 20.43 -16.58 -0.73
N THR A 14 21.25 -15.86 0.03
CA THR A 14 21.70 -14.51 -0.34
C THR A 14 22.77 -14.55 -1.43
N LEU A 15 23.04 -13.40 -2.04
CA LEU A 15 24.18 -13.23 -2.95
C LEU A 15 25.51 -13.58 -2.25
N SER A 16 25.70 -13.19 -0.99
CA SER A 16 26.90 -13.53 -0.24
C SER A 16 27.06 -15.04 0.00
N GLN A 17 25.98 -15.75 0.32
CA GLN A 17 25.99 -17.20 0.54
C GLN A 17 26.26 -17.99 -0.74
N THR A 18 25.97 -17.42 -1.90
CA THR A 18 26.25 -18.01 -3.22
C THR A 18 27.59 -17.54 -3.82
N GLY A 19 28.39 -16.79 -3.05
CA GLY A 19 29.66 -16.23 -3.54
C GLY A 19 29.48 -15.25 -4.71
N TYR A 20 28.33 -14.57 -4.76
CA TYR A 20 27.90 -13.66 -5.82
C TYR A 20 27.82 -14.32 -7.21
N ARG A 21 27.58 -15.64 -7.25
CA ARG A 21 27.43 -16.43 -8.48
C ARG A 21 26.00 -16.89 -8.66
N LEU A 22 25.60 -17.01 -9.93
CA LEU A 22 24.30 -17.53 -10.34
C LEU A 22 24.52 -18.82 -11.12
N ARG A 23 23.70 -19.85 -10.87
CA ARG A 23 23.69 -21.03 -11.75
C ARG A 23 23.20 -20.64 -13.15
N PRO A 24 23.59 -21.41 -14.19
CA PRO A 24 23.05 -21.22 -15.53
C PRO A 24 21.52 -21.30 -15.54
N VAL A 25 20.86 -20.44 -16.33
CA VAL A 25 19.39 -20.37 -16.40
C VAL A 25 18.75 -21.71 -16.79
N SER A 26 19.44 -22.54 -17.59
CA SER A 26 18.99 -23.90 -17.93
C SER A 26 18.94 -24.84 -16.72
N GLU A 27 19.84 -24.67 -15.75
CA GLU A 27 19.87 -25.45 -14.53
C GLU A 27 18.76 -25.00 -13.56
N VAL A 28 18.50 -23.70 -13.49
CA VAL A 28 17.37 -23.14 -12.72
C VAL A 28 16.03 -23.69 -13.24
N ILE A 29 15.85 -23.75 -14.57
CA ILE A 29 14.68 -24.37 -15.20
C ILE A 29 14.56 -25.85 -14.82
N ARG A 30 15.64 -26.62 -14.98
CA ARG A 30 15.66 -28.08 -14.73
C ARG A 30 15.46 -28.43 -13.27
N SER A 31 16.05 -27.67 -12.36
CA SER A 31 15.94 -27.91 -10.92
C SER A 31 14.61 -27.42 -10.33
N ALA A 32 13.83 -26.66 -11.10
CA ALA A 32 12.53 -26.10 -10.70
C ALA A 32 12.59 -25.19 -9.46
N TYR A 33 13.76 -24.67 -9.09
CA TYR A 33 13.93 -23.65 -8.06
C TYR A 33 15.15 -22.76 -8.34
N GLY A 34 15.15 -21.56 -7.77
CA GLY A 34 16.29 -20.65 -7.83
C GLY A 34 16.25 -19.59 -6.73
N THR A 35 17.39 -18.93 -6.52
CA THR A 35 17.43 -17.71 -5.71
C THR A 35 16.70 -16.56 -6.42
N GLU A 36 16.38 -15.49 -5.70
CA GLU A 36 15.77 -14.28 -6.29
C GLU A 36 16.60 -13.75 -7.47
N ALA A 37 17.93 -13.75 -7.33
CA ALA A 37 18.84 -13.30 -8.38
C ALA A 37 18.88 -14.24 -9.59
N GLU A 38 18.88 -15.56 -9.36
CA GLU A 38 18.82 -16.56 -10.43
C GLU A 38 17.49 -16.48 -11.19
N LYS A 39 16.38 -16.29 -10.47
CA LYS A 39 15.06 -16.07 -11.05
C LYS A 39 15.00 -14.78 -11.88
N ALA A 40 15.60 -13.70 -11.39
CA ALA A 40 15.71 -12.46 -12.15
C ALA A 40 16.49 -12.67 -13.46
N ALA A 41 17.64 -13.35 -13.41
CA ALA A 41 18.44 -13.67 -14.59
C ALA A 41 17.70 -14.57 -15.58
N LEU A 42 16.97 -15.59 -15.09
CA LEU A 42 16.12 -16.43 -15.92
C LEU A 42 15.01 -15.61 -16.60
N LEU A 43 14.35 -14.71 -15.88
CA LEU A 43 13.31 -13.86 -16.45
C LEU A 43 13.86 -12.97 -17.57
N VAL A 44 15.03 -12.35 -17.37
CA VAL A 44 15.71 -11.57 -18.42
C VAL A 44 16.00 -12.44 -19.63
N ALA A 45 16.60 -13.61 -19.46
CA ALA A 45 16.93 -14.50 -20.56
C ALA A 45 15.68 -14.93 -21.36
N LEU A 46 14.59 -15.26 -20.67
CA LEU A 46 13.32 -15.62 -21.32
C LEU A 46 12.70 -14.44 -22.07
N GLN A 47 12.74 -13.23 -21.50
CA GLN A 47 12.23 -12.02 -22.14
C GLN A 47 13.03 -11.67 -23.39
N GLN A 48 14.36 -11.70 -23.30
CA GLN A 48 15.25 -11.46 -24.44
C GLN A 48 15.06 -12.50 -25.56
N ALA A 49 14.86 -13.78 -25.21
CA ALA A 49 14.61 -14.84 -26.18
C ALA A 49 13.34 -14.64 -27.01
N VAL A 50 12.35 -13.90 -26.49
CA VAL A 50 11.12 -13.54 -27.22
C VAL A 50 11.14 -12.10 -27.77
N GLY A 51 12.31 -11.46 -27.83
CA GLY A 51 12.49 -10.13 -28.39
C GLY A 51 12.12 -8.96 -27.46
N ILE A 52 11.89 -9.21 -26.18
CA ILE A 52 11.62 -8.17 -25.19
C ILE A 52 12.96 -7.68 -24.61
N ARG A 53 13.23 -6.38 -24.72
CA ARG A 53 14.39 -5.76 -24.07
C ARG A 53 14.21 -5.80 -22.55
N ALA A 54 15.06 -6.57 -21.88
CA ALA A 54 15.08 -6.69 -20.43
C ALA A 54 16.52 -6.72 -19.93
N GLU A 55 16.75 -6.11 -18.78
CA GLU A 55 18.07 -5.99 -18.16
C GLU A 55 17.92 -6.15 -16.64
N ILE A 56 18.89 -6.82 -16.03
CA ILE A 56 19.00 -6.96 -14.57
C ILE A 56 19.41 -5.60 -14.00
N LYS A 57 18.78 -5.24 -12.89
CA LYS A 57 19.07 -4.04 -12.11
C LYS A 57 19.51 -4.46 -10.72
N ALA A 58 20.43 -3.70 -10.14
CA ALA A 58 20.85 -3.85 -8.76
C ALA A 58 20.31 -2.68 -7.93
N ALA A 59 19.78 -2.99 -6.74
CA ALA A 59 19.50 -1.97 -5.72
C ALA A 59 20.52 -2.08 -4.59
N PHE A 60 20.87 -0.94 -4.00
CA PHE A 60 21.68 -0.84 -2.80
C PHE A 60 21.27 0.39 -1.98
N PRO A 61 21.59 0.45 -0.68
CA PRO A 61 21.36 1.65 0.13
C PRO A 61 21.95 2.88 -0.56
N LYS A 62 21.27 4.02 -0.46
CA LYS A 62 21.78 5.26 -1.03
C LYS A 62 23.08 5.65 -0.34
N THR A 63 24.19 5.62 -1.07
CA THR A 63 25.52 6.03 -0.61
C THR A 63 25.87 7.39 -1.19
N GLU A 64 26.70 8.16 -0.48
CA GLU A 64 27.25 9.42 -0.99
C GLU A 64 28.24 9.16 -2.13
N ASP A 65 29.07 8.13 -1.96
CA ASP A 65 29.97 7.59 -2.99
C ASP A 65 29.42 6.25 -3.50
N LYS A 66 29.02 6.22 -4.77
CA LYS A 66 28.49 5.00 -5.42
C LYS A 66 29.62 4.05 -5.82
N ASP A 67 30.80 4.58 -6.09
CA ASP A 67 31.96 3.80 -6.53
C ASP A 67 32.61 3.06 -5.33
N ALA A 68 32.34 3.53 -4.11
CA ALA A 68 32.69 2.84 -2.87
C ALA A 68 31.76 1.65 -2.52
N ALA A 69 30.62 1.48 -3.20
CA ALA A 69 29.67 0.42 -2.92
C ALA A 69 30.10 -0.91 -3.57
N GLY A 70 30.73 -1.78 -2.80
CA GLY A 70 31.04 -3.14 -3.24
C GLY A 70 29.81 -4.06 -3.33
N LEU A 71 30.01 -5.29 -3.81
CA LEU A 71 28.94 -6.29 -3.98
C LEU A 71 28.14 -6.58 -2.70
N ALA A 72 28.76 -6.43 -1.51
CA ALA A 72 28.10 -6.62 -0.23
C ALA A 72 26.98 -5.61 0.06
N ALA A 73 27.00 -4.45 -0.61
CA ALA A 73 25.97 -3.42 -0.46
C ALA A 73 24.72 -3.73 -1.31
N VAL A 74 24.81 -4.65 -2.28
CA VAL A 74 23.70 -5.01 -3.16
C VAL A 74 22.60 -5.71 -2.34
N SER A 75 21.46 -5.02 -2.19
CA SER A 75 20.31 -5.53 -1.47
C SER A 75 19.47 -6.52 -2.28
N GLY A 76 19.59 -6.48 -3.61
CA GLY A 76 18.98 -7.45 -4.50
C GLY A 76 19.21 -7.17 -5.98
N LEU A 77 19.07 -8.23 -6.78
CA LEU A 77 19.03 -8.18 -8.24
C LEU A 77 17.61 -8.44 -8.72
N PHE A 78 17.10 -7.61 -9.63
CA PHE A 78 15.72 -7.71 -10.11
C PHE A 78 15.57 -7.18 -11.53
N VAL A 79 14.50 -7.59 -12.20
CA VAL A 79 14.10 -7.01 -13.51
C VAL A 79 13.15 -5.84 -13.29
N THR A 80 12.11 -6.09 -12.48
CA THR A 80 11.10 -5.12 -12.04
C THR A 80 10.82 -5.35 -10.56
N ASN A 81 10.79 -4.29 -9.75
CA ASN A 81 10.44 -4.38 -8.34
C ASN A 81 9.68 -3.13 -7.91
N LYS A 82 8.37 -3.26 -7.71
CA LYS A 82 7.48 -2.15 -7.33
C LYS A 82 7.87 -1.54 -5.97
N GLY A 83 8.27 -2.37 -5.01
CA GLY A 83 8.68 -1.88 -3.68
C GLY A 83 9.95 -1.03 -3.74
N ILE A 84 10.94 -1.43 -4.55
CA ILE A 84 12.15 -0.62 -4.79
C ILE A 84 11.81 0.65 -5.56
N ALA A 85 10.92 0.58 -6.55
CA ALA A 85 10.45 1.74 -7.30
C ALA A 85 9.75 2.76 -6.40
N ASP A 86 8.96 2.30 -5.43
CA ASP A 86 8.25 3.15 -4.47
C ASP A 86 9.20 3.91 -3.53
N ILE A 87 10.35 3.30 -3.17
CA ILE A 87 11.35 3.92 -2.28
C ILE A 87 12.58 4.44 -3.03
N GLN A 88 12.52 4.61 -4.35
CA GLN A 88 13.69 4.93 -5.20
C GLN A 88 14.43 6.23 -4.80
N ASN A 89 13.79 7.14 -4.06
CA ASN A 89 14.44 8.34 -3.53
C ASN A 89 15.43 8.03 -2.38
N PHE A 90 15.31 6.86 -1.76
CA PHE A 90 16.05 6.41 -0.57
C PHE A 90 17.02 5.25 -0.86
N VAL A 91 17.02 4.73 -2.08
CA VAL A 91 17.91 3.67 -2.54
C VAL A 91 18.56 4.07 -3.85
N SER A 92 19.71 3.51 -4.16
CA SER A 92 20.33 3.64 -5.48
C SER A 92 19.98 2.43 -6.32
N VAL A 93 19.65 2.66 -7.59
CA VAL A 93 19.40 1.60 -8.57
C VAL A 93 20.32 1.81 -9.75
N VAL A 94 20.97 0.73 -10.19
CA VAL A 94 21.93 0.74 -11.31
C VAL A 94 21.70 -0.45 -12.24
N ASP A 95 22.16 -0.33 -13.49
CA ASP A 95 22.34 -1.47 -14.39
C ASP A 95 23.60 -2.29 -14.00
N LEU A 96 23.88 -3.35 -14.75
CA LEU A 96 25.09 -4.17 -14.52
C LEU A 96 26.41 -3.47 -14.90
N ASN A 97 26.35 -2.31 -15.56
CA ASN A 97 27.49 -1.45 -15.88
C ASN A 97 27.65 -0.30 -14.86
N ALA A 98 26.97 -0.38 -13.71
CA ALA A 98 26.92 0.63 -12.67
C ALA A 98 26.32 1.99 -13.11
N GLN A 99 25.60 2.04 -14.24
CA GLN A 99 24.89 3.23 -14.70
C GLN A 99 23.59 3.42 -13.91
N PRO A 100 23.32 4.61 -13.35
CA PRO A 100 22.09 4.88 -12.61
C PRO A 100 20.84 4.66 -13.46
N ILE A 101 19.83 3.99 -12.87
CA ILE A 101 18.52 3.79 -13.47
C ILE A 101 17.45 4.48 -12.61
N ILE A 102 16.57 5.24 -13.26
CA ILE A 102 15.33 5.73 -12.66
C ILE A 102 14.24 4.71 -12.95
N LEU A 103 13.53 4.27 -11.91
CA LEU A 103 12.44 3.31 -12.06
C LEU A 103 11.12 4.05 -12.31
N GLU A 104 10.27 3.46 -13.15
CA GLU A 104 8.91 3.96 -13.34
C GLU A 104 8.17 4.02 -12.01
N GLN A 105 7.55 5.18 -11.73
CA GLN A 105 6.79 5.39 -10.51
C GLN A 105 5.50 4.57 -10.54
N VAL A 106 5.20 3.92 -9.43
CA VAL A 106 3.94 3.21 -9.25
C VAL A 106 2.89 4.21 -8.77
N SER A 107 1.77 4.30 -9.49
CA SER A 107 0.62 5.07 -9.03
C SER A 107 -0.07 4.34 -7.88
N HIS A 108 -0.26 5.04 -6.77
CA HIS A 108 -1.02 4.59 -5.60
C HIS A 108 -2.31 5.41 -5.41
N VAL A 109 -2.86 5.91 -6.52
CA VAL A 109 -4.16 6.57 -6.52
C VAL A 109 -5.25 5.51 -6.43
N VAL A 110 -6.08 5.57 -5.39
CA VAL A 110 -7.23 4.68 -5.20
C VAL A 110 -8.49 5.52 -5.19
N SER A 111 -9.45 5.17 -6.05
CA SER A 111 -10.80 5.74 -6.00
C SER A 111 -11.81 4.61 -6.01
N ARG A 112 -12.68 4.57 -5.01
CA ARG A 112 -13.71 3.53 -4.88
C ARG A 112 -15.04 4.13 -4.47
N THR A 113 -16.10 3.52 -4.97
CA THR A 113 -17.48 3.84 -4.58
C THR A 113 -18.19 2.56 -4.17
N ASP A 114 -18.75 2.55 -2.97
CA ASP A 114 -19.56 1.48 -2.43
C ASP A 114 -20.98 1.99 -2.13
N THR A 115 -21.98 1.13 -2.31
CA THR A 115 -23.37 1.44 -1.97
C THR A 115 -23.83 0.55 -0.84
N LEU A 116 -24.45 1.14 0.19
CA LEU A 116 -25.03 0.45 1.33
C LEU A 116 -26.52 0.78 1.38
N ARG A 117 -27.37 -0.25 1.47
CA ARG A 117 -28.80 -0.08 1.69
C ARG A 117 -29.13 -0.24 3.17
N VAL A 118 -29.90 0.69 3.72
CA VAL A 118 -30.33 0.75 5.11
C VAL A 118 -31.82 0.53 5.17
N SER A 119 -32.23 -0.58 5.78
CA SER A 119 -33.64 -1.00 5.91
C SER A 119 -33.93 -1.58 7.29
N ASP A 120 -35.19 -1.91 7.55
CA ASP A 120 -35.70 -2.68 8.70
C ASP A 120 -35.33 -4.18 8.65
N LYS A 121 -34.74 -4.66 7.55
CA LYS A 121 -34.22 -6.05 7.40
C LYS A 121 -32.70 -6.20 7.40
N THR A 122 -31.94 -5.16 7.06
CA THR A 122 -30.46 -5.18 6.94
C THR A 122 -29.73 -4.57 8.14
N GLY A 123 -28.52 -5.05 8.46
CA GLY A 123 -27.71 -4.50 9.57
C GLY A 123 -27.99 -5.14 10.92
N LYS A 124 -27.21 -4.80 11.94
CA LYS A 124 -27.29 -5.40 13.27
C LYS A 124 -28.37 -4.72 14.11
N ALA A 125 -29.41 -5.45 14.50
CA ALA A 125 -30.44 -4.95 15.41
C ALA A 125 -29.88 -4.71 16.82
N LEU A 126 -30.35 -3.64 17.46
CA LEU A 126 -30.05 -3.24 18.83
C LEU A 126 -31.37 -3.01 19.59
N ALA A 127 -31.29 -2.78 20.91
CA ALA A 127 -32.44 -2.42 21.73
C ALA A 127 -33.12 -1.13 21.23
N ASP A 128 -34.37 -0.90 21.63
CA ASP A 128 -35.13 0.33 21.40
C ASP A 128 -35.32 0.75 19.93
N GLY A 129 -35.30 -0.23 19.01
CA GLY A 129 -35.53 -0.01 17.58
C GLY A 129 -34.32 0.59 16.84
N TYR A 130 -33.14 0.59 17.46
CA TYR A 130 -31.90 1.01 16.80
C TYR A 130 -31.29 -0.12 15.97
N ARG A 131 -30.58 0.28 14.91
CA ARG A 131 -29.81 -0.63 14.06
C ARG A 131 -28.46 -0.05 13.74
N LYS A 132 -27.43 -0.87 13.89
CA LYS A 132 -26.05 -0.55 13.55
C LYS A 132 -25.71 -1.08 12.16
N PHE A 133 -25.06 -0.23 11.37
CA PHE A 133 -24.45 -0.57 10.09
C PHE A 133 -22.97 -0.22 10.14
N ASP A 134 -22.15 -0.93 9.37
CA ASP A 134 -20.74 -0.61 9.21
C ASP A 134 -20.48 -0.30 7.73
N LEU A 135 -19.72 0.77 7.47
CA LEU A 135 -19.23 1.09 6.14
C LEU A 135 -18.38 -0.08 5.63
N PRO A 136 -18.53 -0.47 4.34
CA PRO A 136 -17.71 -1.50 3.74
C PRO A 136 -16.21 -1.27 3.98
N GLN A 137 -15.51 -2.32 4.43
CA GLN A 137 -14.07 -2.25 4.63
C GLN A 137 -13.35 -2.10 3.28
N ALA A 138 -12.28 -1.31 3.28
CA ALA A 138 -11.41 -1.22 2.12
C ALA A 138 -10.79 -2.59 1.79
N ARG A 139 -10.97 -3.06 0.54
CA ARG A 139 -10.47 -4.37 0.09
C ARG A 139 -8.99 -4.34 -0.36
N GLY A 140 -8.25 -3.29 -0.03
CA GLY A 140 -6.87 -3.05 -0.45
C GLY A 140 -6.44 -1.61 -0.13
N GLY A 141 -5.17 -1.29 -0.42
CA GLY A 141 -4.61 0.04 -0.16
C GLY A 141 -4.21 0.27 1.30
N TRP A 142 -3.84 1.51 1.59
CA TRP A 142 -3.36 2.00 2.88
C TRP A 142 -4.35 1.75 4.02
N ALA A 143 -5.64 1.95 3.75
CA ALA A 143 -6.73 1.70 4.69
C ALA A 143 -6.84 0.23 5.13
N SER A 144 -6.37 -0.71 4.31
CA SER A 144 -6.51 -2.15 4.59
C SER A 144 -5.40 -2.70 5.49
N TYR A 145 -4.15 -2.29 5.28
CA TYR A 145 -2.99 -2.93 5.92
C TYR A 145 -1.89 -1.94 6.33
N ASP A 146 -1.36 -1.15 5.40
CA ASP A 146 -0.17 -0.32 5.63
C ASP A 146 -0.38 0.75 6.73
N GLY A 147 -1.55 1.38 6.79
CA GLY A 147 -1.87 2.38 7.82
C GLY A 147 -1.89 1.80 9.24
N ARG A 148 -2.31 0.53 9.41
CA ARG A 148 -2.37 -0.11 10.73
C ARG A 148 -0.96 -0.39 11.24
N VAL A 149 -0.12 -1.03 10.44
CA VAL A 149 1.22 -1.49 10.88
C VAL A 149 2.20 -0.35 11.14
N THR A 150 1.94 0.83 10.58
CA THR A 150 2.81 2.01 10.72
C THR A 150 2.43 2.94 11.87
N ALA A 151 1.23 2.79 12.44
CA ALA A 151 0.68 3.67 13.48
C ALA A 151 0.10 2.91 14.69
N LEU A 152 0.57 1.69 14.99
CA LEU A 152 0.17 0.97 16.22
C LEU A 152 0.65 1.66 17.50
N ASN A 153 1.84 2.26 17.46
CA ASN A 153 2.42 2.96 18.60
C ASN A 153 2.10 4.46 18.53
N THR A 154 1.82 5.07 19.67
CA THR A 154 1.57 6.53 19.77
C THR A 154 2.86 7.36 19.70
N THR A 155 4.02 6.74 19.92
CA THR A 155 5.33 7.37 19.86
C THR A 155 6.29 6.55 19.00
N ARG A 156 7.34 7.19 18.47
CA ARG A 156 8.37 6.51 17.69
C ARG A 156 9.74 7.19 17.84
N PRO A 157 10.78 6.49 18.31
CA PRO A 157 12.09 7.07 18.57
C PRO A 157 12.99 7.17 17.32
N VAL A 158 12.60 6.55 16.20
CA VAL A 158 13.39 6.48 14.97
C VAL A 158 12.55 6.88 13.77
N ASN A 159 13.22 7.24 12.67
CA ASN A 159 12.56 7.54 11.41
C ASN A 159 11.69 6.36 10.93
N LEU A 160 10.53 6.69 10.38
CA LEU A 160 9.63 5.76 9.71
C LEU A 160 9.65 6.06 8.21
N LEU A 161 10.18 5.12 7.43
CA LEU A 161 10.05 5.15 5.97
C LEU A 161 8.76 4.44 5.56
N LEU A 162 7.84 5.17 4.97
CA LEU A 162 6.60 4.66 4.41
C LEU A 162 6.88 3.92 3.10
N ARG A 163 6.13 2.84 2.85
CA ARG A 163 6.31 2.02 1.65
C ARG A 163 6.08 2.82 0.38
N TYR A 164 5.03 3.64 0.36
CA TYR A 164 4.66 4.55 -0.72
C TYR A 164 3.85 5.73 -0.15
N LEU A 165 3.50 6.70 -1.00
CA LEU A 165 2.61 7.81 -0.67
C LEU A 165 1.18 7.49 -1.14
N PRO A 166 0.23 7.18 -0.24
CA PRO A 166 -1.16 6.95 -0.63
C PRO A 166 -1.86 8.23 -1.09
N ASP A 167 -2.75 8.09 -2.08
CA ASP A 167 -3.73 9.08 -2.50
C ASP A 167 -5.08 8.35 -2.70
N GLU A 168 -5.83 8.20 -1.62
CA GLU A 168 -7.03 7.35 -1.58
C GLU A 168 -8.30 8.17 -1.38
N ALA A 169 -9.36 7.79 -2.07
CA ALA A 169 -10.70 8.32 -1.93
C ALA A 169 -11.73 7.18 -1.94
N TYR A 170 -12.48 7.05 -0.84
CA TYR A 170 -13.60 6.11 -0.70
C TYR A 170 -14.90 6.87 -0.57
N THR A 171 -15.81 6.64 -1.50
CA THR A 171 -17.16 7.20 -1.52
C THR A 171 -18.16 6.12 -1.10
N TYR A 172 -18.97 6.40 -0.10
CA TYR A 172 -20.04 5.53 0.37
C TYR A 172 -21.37 6.21 0.08
N ILE A 173 -22.23 5.53 -0.68
CA ILE A 173 -23.59 5.95 -0.99
C ILE A 173 -24.53 5.14 -0.11
N ILE A 174 -25.14 5.77 0.87
CA ILE A 174 -26.06 5.11 1.82
C ILE A 174 -27.48 5.39 1.35
N LYS A 175 -28.16 4.40 0.81
CA LYS A 175 -29.57 4.46 0.42
C LYS A 175 -30.44 4.11 1.61
N ILE A 176 -31.35 5.00 1.98
CA ILE A 176 -32.18 4.90 3.16
C ILE A 176 -33.58 4.48 2.73
N ASP A 177 -34.03 3.30 3.17
CA ASP A 177 -35.40 2.86 2.94
C ASP A 177 -36.37 3.62 3.85
N GLU A 178 -37.64 3.66 3.43
CA GLU A 178 -38.72 4.34 4.15
C GLU A 178 -38.80 3.87 5.61
N GLY A 179 -39.06 4.82 6.51
CA GLY A 179 -39.13 4.55 7.95
C GLY A 179 -37.78 4.45 8.66
N MET A 180 -36.64 4.51 7.96
CA MET A 180 -35.32 4.55 8.62
C MET A 180 -34.85 6.00 8.84
N LYS A 181 -34.48 6.34 10.07
CA LYS A 181 -33.96 7.69 10.42
C LYS A 181 -32.49 7.63 10.84
N PRO A 182 -31.59 8.44 10.24
CA PRO A 182 -30.19 8.48 10.65
C PRO A 182 -30.06 9.15 12.02
N VAL A 183 -29.35 8.50 12.95
CA VAL A 183 -29.13 8.99 14.32
C VAL A 183 -27.67 9.36 14.50
N VAL A 184 -26.76 8.43 14.17
CA VAL A 184 -25.32 8.65 14.22
C VAL A 184 -24.75 8.39 12.84
N VAL A 185 -24.20 9.45 12.26
CA VAL A 185 -23.42 9.39 11.03
C VAL A 185 -22.18 10.27 11.22
N PRO A 186 -21.09 9.99 10.50
CA PRO A 186 -19.88 10.81 10.55
C PRO A 186 -20.19 12.28 10.30
N THR A 187 -19.35 13.15 10.83
CA THR A 187 -19.39 14.60 10.60
C THR A 187 -18.30 15.00 9.63
N ASN A 188 -18.45 16.19 9.04
CA ASN A 188 -17.40 16.78 8.23
C ASN A 188 -16.15 16.98 9.08
N LYS A 189 -15.01 16.52 8.59
CA LYS A 189 -13.74 16.61 9.30
C LYS A 189 -12.60 16.79 8.30
N LYS A 190 -11.69 17.72 8.57
CA LYS A 190 -10.48 17.91 7.78
C LYS A 190 -9.30 18.06 8.73
N ILE A 191 -8.27 17.25 8.54
CA ILE A 191 -6.98 17.36 9.22
C ILE A 191 -5.93 17.53 8.15
N GLU A 192 -5.23 18.66 8.18
CA GLU A 192 -4.15 18.96 7.25
C GLU A 192 -2.92 19.42 8.04
N ASN A 193 -1.77 18.85 7.71
CA ASN A 193 -0.48 19.18 8.28
C ASN A 193 0.65 18.98 7.25
N ALA A 194 1.89 19.16 7.67
CA ALA A 194 3.06 19.03 6.80
C ALA A 194 3.28 17.60 6.24
N VAL A 195 2.71 16.58 6.88
CA VAL A 195 2.83 15.17 6.48
C VAL A 195 1.75 14.78 5.47
N GLY A 196 0.56 15.37 5.55
CA GLY A 196 -0.54 15.02 4.65
C GLY A 196 -1.88 15.65 5.02
N ILE A 197 -2.91 15.11 4.37
CA ILE A 197 -4.31 15.51 4.56
C ILE A 197 -5.18 14.26 4.69
N MET A 198 -6.11 14.30 5.65
CA MET A 198 -7.22 13.37 5.79
C MET A 198 -8.51 14.17 5.87
N GLU A 199 -9.50 13.79 5.08
CA GLU A 199 -10.78 14.48 5.04
C GLU A 199 -11.95 13.49 5.02
N VAL A 200 -13.00 13.82 5.76
CA VAL A 200 -14.31 13.18 5.71
C VAL A 200 -15.33 14.24 5.34
N THR A 201 -16.05 14.03 4.26
CA THR A 201 -17.15 14.88 3.81
C THR A 201 -18.45 14.08 3.82
N VAL A 202 -19.51 14.62 4.41
CA VAL A 202 -20.83 14.01 4.50
C VAL A 202 -21.85 14.97 3.89
N LYS A 203 -22.57 14.47 2.88
CA LYS A 203 -23.69 15.16 2.23
C LYS A 203 -24.96 14.37 2.51
N LYS A 204 -25.97 15.02 3.08
CA LYS A 204 -27.24 14.39 3.45
C LYS A 204 -28.34 14.87 2.51
N ALA A 205 -29.12 13.92 2.02
CA ALA A 205 -30.41 14.11 1.38
C ALA A 205 -31.46 13.33 2.20
N GLU A 206 -32.72 13.36 1.76
CA GLU A 206 -33.82 12.70 2.46
C GLU A 206 -33.70 11.17 2.43
N ASP A 207 -33.39 10.60 1.27
CA ASP A 207 -33.31 9.17 0.97
C ASP A 207 -31.86 8.67 0.79
N GLU A 208 -30.88 9.57 0.83
CA GLU A 208 -29.48 9.25 0.58
C GLU A 208 -28.52 10.01 1.50
N ILE A 209 -27.47 9.33 1.98
CA ILE A 209 -26.31 9.98 2.59
C ILE A 209 -25.06 9.58 1.83
N LYS A 210 -24.31 10.58 1.35
CA LYS A 210 -23.03 10.38 0.68
C LYS A 210 -21.88 10.75 1.62
N ILE A 211 -21.05 9.77 1.94
CA ILE A 211 -19.85 9.94 2.77
C ILE A 211 -18.62 9.77 1.88
N ILE A 212 -17.71 10.73 1.87
CA ILE A 212 -16.45 10.68 1.11
C ILE A 212 -15.32 10.75 2.13
N ARG A 213 -14.44 9.76 2.13
CA ARG A 213 -13.23 9.71 2.97
C ARG A 213 -12.01 9.80 2.07
N THR A 214 -11.10 10.73 2.32
CA THR A 214 -9.85 10.87 1.56
C THR A 214 -8.63 10.86 2.46
N LEU A 215 -7.53 10.31 1.95
CA LEU A 215 -6.20 10.35 2.56
C LEU A 215 -5.16 10.62 1.49
N LYS A 216 -4.34 11.65 1.70
CA LYS A 216 -3.19 11.92 0.85
C LYS A 216 -1.97 12.28 1.69
N LEU A 217 -0.93 11.44 1.63
CA LEU A 217 0.34 11.71 2.29
C LEU A 217 1.30 12.41 1.33
N LYS A 218 2.06 13.37 1.87
CA LYS A 218 2.99 14.23 1.13
C LYS A 218 4.46 13.90 1.43
N LYS A 219 4.74 13.16 2.51
CA LYS A 219 6.09 12.79 2.95
C LYS A 219 6.22 11.29 3.20
N GLN A 220 7.28 10.69 2.67
CA GLN A 220 7.54 9.26 2.77
C GLN A 220 8.45 8.92 3.94
N LEU A 221 9.45 9.76 4.25
CA LEU A 221 10.26 9.65 5.47
C LEU A 221 9.65 10.53 6.55
N ILE A 222 9.20 9.91 7.64
CA ILE A 222 8.61 10.58 8.80
C ILE A 222 9.62 10.55 9.94
N THR A 223 10.08 11.71 10.38
CA THR A 223 10.99 11.82 11.53
C THR A 223 10.26 11.65 12.87
N PRO A 224 10.96 11.35 13.99
CA PRO A 224 10.35 11.32 15.32
C PRO A 224 9.55 12.58 15.66
N ALA A 225 10.01 13.76 15.24
CA ALA A 225 9.33 15.03 15.46
C ALA A 225 8.03 15.17 14.64
N GLU A 226 7.99 14.56 13.45
CA GLU A 226 6.82 14.57 12.57
C GLU A 226 5.82 13.45 12.90
N TYR A 227 6.27 12.41 13.61
CA TYR A 227 5.47 11.23 13.90
C TYR A 227 4.15 11.55 14.62
N PRO A 228 4.05 12.47 15.59
CA PRO A 228 2.75 12.84 16.17
C PRO A 228 1.75 13.38 15.14
N ALA A 229 2.21 14.15 14.16
CA ALA A 229 1.38 14.68 13.09
C ALA A 229 0.92 13.58 12.13
N TYR A 230 1.82 12.64 11.81
CA TYR A 230 1.48 11.43 11.05
C TYR A 230 0.48 10.54 11.78
N TYR A 231 0.74 10.24 13.05
CA TYR A 231 -0.11 9.40 13.89
C TYR A 231 -1.53 9.97 14.00
N ARG A 232 -1.68 11.29 14.14
CA ARG A 232 -2.98 11.94 14.15
C ARG A 232 -3.79 11.70 12.86
N LEU A 233 -3.15 11.73 11.69
CA LEU A 233 -3.82 11.40 10.42
C LEU A 233 -4.24 9.93 10.39
N MET A 234 -3.34 9.03 10.82
CA MET A 234 -3.60 7.58 10.79
C MET A 234 -4.64 7.14 11.80
N ALA A 235 -4.62 7.65 13.02
CA ALA A 235 -5.60 7.33 14.05
C ALA A 235 -7.02 7.64 13.57
N GLU A 236 -7.19 8.75 12.85
CA GLU A 236 -8.47 9.19 12.30
C GLU A 236 -8.85 8.44 11.02
N TRP A 237 -7.87 8.16 10.17
CA TRP A 237 -8.07 7.32 8.99
C TRP A 237 -8.46 5.88 9.35
N MET A 238 -7.92 5.36 10.45
CA MET A 238 -8.14 3.99 10.91
C MET A 238 -9.26 3.86 11.95
N ASP A 239 -9.87 4.96 12.39
CA ASP A 239 -10.93 4.92 13.40
C ASP A 239 -12.10 4.06 12.92
N THR A 240 -12.28 2.92 13.58
CA THR A 240 -13.37 1.99 13.31
C THR A 240 -14.71 2.54 13.77
N ASN A 241 -14.73 3.44 14.77
CA ASN A 241 -15.97 4.05 15.24
C ASN A 241 -16.52 5.03 14.19
N GLY A 242 -15.65 5.76 13.50
CA GLY A 242 -16.01 6.57 12.32
C GLY A 242 -16.57 5.78 11.12
N ASN A 243 -16.51 4.45 11.14
CA ASN A 243 -17.09 3.58 10.11
C ASN A 243 -18.44 2.98 10.50
N SER A 244 -18.94 3.21 11.71
CA SER A 244 -20.24 2.72 12.14
C SER A 244 -21.31 3.80 11.97
N LEU A 245 -22.48 3.39 11.50
CA LEU A 245 -23.67 4.22 11.35
C LEU A 245 -24.77 3.67 12.25
N LEU A 246 -25.55 4.56 12.87
CA LEU A 246 -26.71 4.19 13.67
C LEU A 246 -27.97 4.79 13.05
N PHE A 247 -28.97 3.94 12.85
CA PHE A 247 -30.30 4.33 12.41
C PHE A 247 -31.35 3.84 13.39
N GLN A 248 -32.49 4.52 13.44
CA GLN A 248 -33.66 4.09 14.19
C GLN A 248 -34.80 3.79 13.23
N THR A 249 -35.49 2.68 13.44
CA THR A 249 -36.75 2.39 12.75
C THR A 249 -37.83 3.28 13.33
N ALA A 250 -38.53 4.03 12.48
CA ALA A 250 -39.72 4.77 12.85
C ALA A 250 -40.74 3.79 13.43
N LYS A 251 -41.35 4.17 14.55
CA LYS A 251 -42.48 3.44 15.14
C LYS A 251 -43.70 3.53 14.25
#